data_AF-A0A0M8JRN4-F1
#
_entry.id   AF-A0A0M8JRN4-F1
#
_cell.length_a   1.000
_cell.length_b   1.000
_cell.length_c   1.000
_cell.angle_alpha   90.00
_cell.angle_beta   90.00
_cell.angle_gamma   90.00
#
_symmetry.space_group_name_H-M   'P 1'
#
loop_
_entity.id
_entity.type
_entity.pdbx_description
1 polymer ?
#
loop_
_entity_poly.entity_id
_entity_poly.type
_entity_poly.pdbx_seq_one_letter_code
_entity_poly.pdbx_strand_id
1 'polypeptide(L)'
;MEAQNNWVTLIAAAACLGSLGVMVLAFDALLTFVGWKQKKTEGTLKEAQSLSVAQLRPTKSLVCLRGQIMRVGELLDVHAAQPLALIRMRVEVYEYDPIDEQNNWRPWGDKIKTTPFLLADPSGEVWVDPAGADKTRFLGPGSEPTPEQISDASRILDLPLEGLGRKRARYQLWELRQGDTVTVYGAVRGTGAGVQVEKPPQGPLVITGLDRAALERSQAKRTKLSMGLAIGLGVLGVLLLCCAGGSVVVGLLRMSGG
;
A
#
# COMPACT_ATOMS: atom_id res chain seq x y z
N MET A 1 -53.57 18.43 10.63
CA MET A 1 -52.79 17.42 9.87
C MET A 1 -51.40 17.91 9.45
N GLU A 2 -51.20 19.19 9.12
CA GLU A 2 -49.87 19.73 8.76
C GLU A 2 -48.81 19.63 9.89
N ALA A 3 -49.19 19.89 11.15
CA ALA A 3 -48.24 19.83 12.26
C ALA A 3 -47.66 18.43 12.49
N GLN A 4 -48.45 17.37 12.27
CA GLN A 4 -48.02 15.98 12.48
C GLN A 4 -47.03 15.50 11.39
N ASN A 5 -47.19 16.01 10.15
CA ASN A 5 -46.27 15.72 9.04
C ASN A 5 -44.89 16.35 9.25
N ASN A 6 -44.83 17.58 9.80
CA ASN A 6 -43.57 18.29 10.01
C ASN A 6 -42.65 17.62 11.06
N TRP A 7 -43.22 16.90 12.03
CA TRP A 7 -42.46 16.19 13.06
C TRP A 7 -41.82 14.91 12.54
N VAL A 8 -42.56 14.12 11.75
CA VAL A 8 -42.05 12.89 11.14
C VAL A 8 -40.89 13.22 10.19
N THR A 9 -40.98 14.31 9.44
CA THR A 9 -39.88 14.78 8.57
C THR A 9 -38.65 15.24 9.35
N LEU A 10 -38.83 15.89 10.51
CA LEU A 10 -37.71 16.35 11.36
C LEU A 10 -36.97 15.19 12.02
N ILE A 11 -37.70 14.19 12.53
CA ILE A 11 -37.12 12.98 13.13
C ILE A 11 -36.41 12.14 12.06
N ALA A 12 -37.03 11.97 10.88
CA ALA A 12 -36.41 11.26 9.77
C ALA A 12 -35.13 11.96 9.28
N ALA A 13 -35.13 13.29 9.17
CA ALA A 13 -33.94 14.06 8.81
C ALA A 13 -32.83 13.95 9.86
N ALA A 14 -33.16 14.02 11.16
CA ALA A 14 -32.19 13.86 12.24
C ALA A 14 -31.58 12.44 12.27
N ALA A 15 -32.39 11.40 12.03
CA ALA A 15 -31.92 10.03 11.94
C ALA A 15 -31.01 9.79 10.71
N CYS A 16 -31.34 10.40 9.56
CA CYS A 16 -30.50 10.35 8.37
C CYS A 16 -29.17 11.08 8.56
N LEU A 17 -29.18 12.28 9.14
CA LEU A 17 -27.96 13.05 9.44
C LEU A 17 -27.10 12.36 10.50
N GLY A 18 -27.73 11.77 11.53
CA GLY A 18 -27.04 11.01 12.57
C GLY A 18 -26.36 9.76 12.02
N SER A 19 -27.07 8.95 11.22
CA SER A 19 -26.50 7.75 10.60
C SER A 19 -25.37 8.07 9.59
N LEU A 20 -25.54 9.14 8.81
CA LEU A 20 -24.47 9.64 7.93
C LEU A 20 -23.25 10.12 8.72
N GLY A 21 -23.46 10.85 9.81
CA GLY A 21 -22.38 11.29 10.70
C GLY A 21 -21.60 10.12 11.31
N VAL A 22 -22.29 9.06 11.76
CA VAL A 22 -21.66 7.84 12.26
C VAL A 22 -20.84 7.13 11.18
N MET A 23 -21.38 6.99 9.96
CA MET A 23 -20.62 6.40 8.85
C MET A 23 -19.36 7.20 8.53
N VAL A 24 -19.47 8.54 8.45
CA VAL A 24 -18.33 9.42 8.18
C VAL A 24 -17.25 9.27 9.25
N LEU A 25 -17.63 9.19 10.53
CA LEU A 25 -16.67 8.95 11.62
C LEU A 25 -16.05 7.55 11.58
N ALA A 26 -16.79 6.52 11.16
CA ALA A 26 -16.23 5.18 10.99
C ALA A 26 -15.16 5.15 9.87
N PHE A 27 -15.41 5.86 8.76
CA PHE A 27 -14.43 6.05 7.70
C PHE A 27 -13.22 6.87 8.17
N ASP A 28 -13.44 7.92 8.96
CA ASP A 28 -12.35 8.70 9.57
C ASP A 28 -11.46 7.84 10.48
N ALA A 29 -12.07 7.01 11.34
CA ALA A 29 -11.34 6.09 12.21
C ALA A 29 -10.46 5.12 11.40
N LEU A 30 -10.99 4.60 10.28
CA LEU A 30 -10.23 3.75 9.37
C LEU A 30 -9.05 4.50 8.75
N LEU A 31 -9.25 5.72 8.25
CA LEU A 31 -8.19 6.55 7.67
C LEU A 31 -7.13 6.94 8.69
N THR A 32 -7.53 7.28 9.91
CA THR A 32 -6.64 7.57 11.03
C THR A 32 -5.78 6.35 11.37
N PHE A 33 -6.38 5.16 11.45
CA PHE A 33 -5.65 3.92 11.67
C PHE A 33 -4.64 3.64 10.55
N VAL A 34 -5.05 3.83 9.29
CA VAL A 34 -4.16 3.71 8.13
C VAL A 34 -3.02 4.73 8.18
N GLY A 35 -3.30 5.97 8.58
CA GLY A 35 -2.32 7.05 8.75
C GLY A 35 -1.33 6.76 9.87
N TRP A 36 -1.79 6.23 11.00
CA TRP A 36 -0.93 5.77 12.10
C TRP A 36 0.01 4.64 11.65
N LYS A 37 -0.51 3.65 10.92
CA LYS A 37 0.32 2.57 10.36
C LYS A 37 1.37 3.11 9.38
N GLN A 38 1.01 4.11 8.57
CA GLN A 38 1.95 4.81 7.68
C GLN A 38 3.03 5.54 8.46
N LYS A 39 2.65 6.34 9.47
CA LYS A 39 3.58 7.08 10.31
C LYS A 39 4.54 6.18 11.07
N LYS A 40 4.07 5.06 11.63
CA LYS A 40 4.92 4.06 12.27
C LYS A 40 5.97 3.52 11.30
N THR A 41 5.53 3.18 10.09
CA THR A 41 6.43 2.67 9.05
C THR A 41 7.45 3.72 8.61
N GLU A 42 7.03 4.97 8.42
CA GLU A 42 7.90 6.09 8.10
C GLU A 42 8.95 6.31 9.20
N GLY A 43 8.55 6.24 10.48
CA GLY A 43 9.47 6.31 11.62
C GLY A 43 10.53 5.21 11.57
N THR A 44 10.10 3.95 11.41
CA THR A 44 11.00 2.80 11.28
C THR A 44 11.99 2.97 10.12
N LEU A 45 11.55 3.41 8.95
CA LEU A 45 12.45 3.62 7.80
C LEU A 45 13.43 4.78 8.02
N LYS A 46 13.05 5.83 8.76
CA LYS A 46 13.93 6.94 9.11
C LYS A 46 15.02 6.55 10.11
N GLU A 47 14.67 5.68 11.06
CA GLU A 47 15.60 5.13 12.06
C GLU A 47 16.62 4.15 11.45
N ALA A 48 16.35 3.62 10.25
CA ALA A 48 17.27 2.72 9.56
C ALA A 48 18.62 3.40 9.27
N GLN A 49 19.69 2.79 9.80
CA GLN A 49 21.05 3.27 9.59
C GLN A 49 21.50 2.98 8.16
N SER A 50 21.94 4.01 7.43
CA SER A 50 22.60 3.80 6.14
C SER A 50 23.98 3.23 6.41
N LEU A 51 24.23 2.02 5.94
CA LEU A 51 25.50 1.32 6.15
C LEU A 51 26.03 0.77 4.83
N SER A 52 27.32 0.53 4.78
CA SER A 52 27.90 -0.29 3.73
C SER A 52 27.87 -1.78 4.13
N VAL A 53 27.99 -2.67 3.16
CA VAL A 53 28.00 -4.13 3.39
C VAL A 53 29.11 -4.54 4.37
N ALA A 54 30.31 -3.97 4.27
CA ALA A 54 31.42 -4.27 5.18
C ALA A 54 31.13 -3.89 6.66
N GLN A 55 30.15 -3.02 6.91
CA GLN A 55 29.80 -2.55 8.27
C GLN A 55 28.69 -3.38 8.92
N LEU A 56 28.16 -4.38 8.22
CA LEU A 56 27.09 -5.23 8.70
C LEU A 56 27.54 -6.08 9.88
N ARG A 57 26.73 -6.09 10.94
CA ARG A 57 26.94 -6.94 12.12
C ARG A 57 25.62 -7.62 12.49
N PRO A 58 25.64 -8.91 12.91
CA PRO A 58 24.44 -9.68 13.28
C PRO A 58 23.58 -9.07 14.41
N THR A 59 24.09 -8.08 15.13
CA THR A 59 23.40 -7.42 16.25
C THR A 59 22.61 -6.18 15.84
N LYS A 60 22.64 -5.76 14.57
CA LYS A 60 21.93 -4.56 14.11
C LYS A 60 20.49 -4.87 13.71
N SER A 61 19.54 -4.15 14.30
CA SER A 61 18.10 -4.39 14.19
C SER A 61 17.48 -3.95 12.85
N LEU A 62 17.96 -2.85 12.26
CA LEU A 62 17.46 -2.33 10.99
C LEU A 62 18.53 -1.52 10.24
N VAL A 63 18.79 -1.90 9.00
CA VAL A 63 19.77 -1.25 8.12
C VAL A 63 19.13 -0.81 6.81
N CYS A 64 19.71 0.22 6.20
CA CYS A 64 19.40 0.69 4.84
C CYS A 64 20.66 0.48 3.98
N LEU A 65 20.56 -0.39 2.99
CA LEU A 65 21.63 -0.70 2.05
C LEU A 65 21.25 -0.22 0.65
N ARG A 66 22.23 0.25 -0.11
CA ARG A 66 22.07 0.57 -1.54
C ARG A 66 23.17 -0.14 -2.31
N GLY A 67 22.78 -0.95 -3.29
CA GLY A 67 23.71 -1.77 -4.03
C GLY A 67 23.10 -2.32 -5.31
N GLN A 68 23.90 -3.04 -6.08
CA GLN A 68 23.49 -3.70 -7.31
C GLN A 68 23.11 -5.16 -7.05
N ILE A 69 22.08 -5.66 -7.72
CA ILE A 69 21.75 -7.09 -7.71
C ILE A 69 22.78 -7.82 -8.58
N MET A 70 23.73 -8.51 -7.96
CA MET A 70 24.81 -9.20 -8.67
C MET A 70 24.43 -10.61 -9.10
N ARG A 71 23.62 -11.29 -8.30
CA ARG A 71 23.19 -12.67 -8.55
C ARG A 71 21.80 -12.89 -8.00
N VAL A 72 21.01 -13.67 -8.73
CA VAL A 72 19.72 -14.18 -8.26
C VAL A 72 19.88 -15.64 -7.85
N GLY A 73 19.25 -16.04 -6.75
CA GLY A 73 19.30 -17.39 -6.21
C GLY A 73 18.52 -18.38 -7.08
N GLU A 74 17.22 -18.51 -6.84
CA GLU A 74 16.33 -19.33 -7.67
C GLU A 74 15.78 -18.50 -8.83
N LEU A 75 15.90 -18.99 -10.06
CA LEU A 75 15.44 -18.28 -11.25
C LEU A 75 13.91 -18.25 -11.31
N LEU A 76 13.33 -17.04 -11.36
CA LEU A 76 11.89 -16.87 -11.62
C LEU A 76 11.56 -16.97 -13.12
N ASP A 77 12.51 -16.62 -13.99
CA ASP A 77 12.41 -16.63 -15.44
C ASP A 77 13.54 -17.43 -16.10
N VAL A 78 13.24 -18.67 -16.49
CA VAL A 78 14.23 -19.67 -16.95
C VAL A 78 14.98 -19.29 -18.24
N HIS A 79 14.53 -18.28 -18.98
CA HIS A 79 15.04 -17.94 -20.31
C HIS A 79 15.52 -16.49 -20.47
N ALA A 80 15.56 -15.70 -19.41
CA ALA A 80 15.98 -14.30 -19.51
C ALA A 80 17.50 -14.14 -19.41
N ALA A 81 18.05 -13.20 -20.20
CA ALA A 81 19.46 -12.81 -20.11
C ALA A 81 19.81 -12.14 -18.76
N GLN A 82 18.82 -11.53 -18.11
CA GLN A 82 18.93 -10.91 -16.78
C GLN A 82 17.86 -11.49 -15.87
N PRO A 83 18.24 -12.41 -14.96
CA PRO A 83 17.31 -13.05 -14.04
C PRO A 83 16.49 -12.07 -13.20
N LEU A 84 15.22 -12.40 -12.96
CA LEU A 84 14.31 -11.65 -12.09
C LEU A 84 14.56 -11.96 -10.61
N ALA A 85 14.82 -10.92 -9.81
CA ALA A 85 14.80 -10.98 -8.35
C ALA A 85 13.39 -10.73 -7.77
N LEU A 86 12.61 -9.87 -8.44
CA LEU A 86 11.24 -9.53 -8.06
C LEU A 86 10.42 -9.26 -9.31
N ILE A 87 9.20 -9.78 -9.36
CA ILE A 87 8.19 -9.43 -10.35
C ILE A 87 6.84 -9.28 -9.69
N ARG A 88 6.12 -8.21 -10.02
CA ARG A 88 4.72 -7.98 -9.61
C ARG A 88 3.92 -7.52 -10.80
N MET A 89 2.73 -8.09 -10.99
CA MET A 89 1.76 -7.59 -11.95
C MET A 89 0.45 -7.29 -11.25
N ARG A 90 -0.05 -6.08 -11.47
CA ARG A 90 -1.41 -5.67 -11.11
C ARG A 90 -2.23 -5.55 -12.38
N VAL A 91 -3.44 -6.08 -12.32
CA VAL A 91 -4.43 -6.08 -13.39
C VAL A 91 -5.70 -5.43 -12.87
N GLU A 92 -6.16 -4.42 -13.59
CA GLU A 92 -7.46 -3.79 -13.38
C GLU A 92 -8.32 -3.99 -14.61
N VAL A 93 -9.62 -4.18 -14.40
CA VAL A 93 -10.57 -4.45 -15.48
C VAL A 93 -11.65 -3.39 -15.47
N TYR A 94 -12.00 -2.92 -16.65
CA TYR A 94 -13.11 -2.01 -16.83
C TYR A 94 -14.41 -2.77 -16.69
N GLU A 95 -15.19 -2.40 -15.67
CA GLU A 95 -16.54 -2.88 -15.50
C GLU A 95 -17.51 -1.78 -15.94
N TYR A 96 -18.32 -2.11 -16.95
CA TYR A 96 -19.44 -1.30 -17.37
C TYR A 96 -20.67 -1.73 -16.59
N ASP A 97 -21.25 -0.82 -15.83
CA ASP A 97 -22.52 -1.04 -15.13
C ASP A 97 -23.60 -0.18 -15.81
N PRO A 98 -24.52 -0.79 -16.59
CA PRO A 98 -25.58 -0.05 -17.27
C PRO A 98 -26.61 0.56 -16.32
N ILE A 99 -26.66 0.12 -15.05
CA ILE A 99 -27.68 0.54 -14.08
C ILE A 99 -27.18 1.70 -13.23
N ASP A 100 -25.89 1.70 -12.86
CA ASP A 100 -25.35 2.63 -11.86
C ASP A 100 -24.49 3.76 -12.47
N GLU A 101 -24.30 3.80 -13.80
CA GLU A 101 -23.40 4.70 -14.56
C GLU A 101 -21.94 4.78 -14.02
N GLN A 102 -21.61 4.02 -12.98
CA GLN A 102 -20.32 3.95 -12.30
C GLN A 102 -19.37 3.04 -13.08
N ASN A 103 -19.08 3.44 -14.31
CA ASN A 103 -18.08 2.79 -15.12
C ASN A 103 -16.70 3.03 -14.52
N ASN A 104 -16.08 1.99 -13.99
CA ASN A 104 -14.82 2.16 -13.28
C ASN A 104 -13.87 0.98 -13.49
N TRP A 105 -12.59 1.25 -13.25
CA TRP A 105 -11.53 0.25 -13.21
C TRP A 105 -11.58 -0.44 -11.86
N ARG A 106 -11.82 -1.75 -11.87
CA ARG A 106 -11.85 -2.57 -10.67
C ARG A 106 -10.62 -3.46 -10.60
N PRO A 107 -10.00 -3.62 -9.42
CA PRO A 107 -8.93 -4.58 -9.23
C PRO A 107 -9.40 -5.99 -9.60
N TRP A 108 -8.65 -6.66 -10.46
CA TRP A 108 -8.92 -8.05 -10.85
C TRP A 108 -7.85 -9.01 -10.32
N GLY A 109 -6.57 -8.60 -10.38
CA GLY A 109 -5.47 -9.41 -9.87
C GLY A 109 -4.29 -8.54 -9.43
N ASP A 110 -3.61 -8.96 -8.37
CA ASP A 110 -2.36 -8.36 -7.89
C ASP A 110 -1.50 -9.48 -7.34
N LYS A 111 -0.52 -9.94 -8.14
CA LYS A 111 0.39 -11.03 -7.75
C LYS A 111 1.83 -10.59 -7.82
N ILE A 112 2.64 -11.19 -6.97
CA ILE A 112 4.06 -10.91 -6.81
C ILE A 112 4.84 -12.19 -6.49
N LYS A 113 5.98 -12.35 -7.14
CA LYS A 113 7.00 -13.35 -6.80
C LYS A 113 8.33 -12.66 -6.54
N THR A 114 9.09 -13.27 -5.63
CA THR A 114 10.40 -12.77 -5.17
C THR A 114 11.30 -13.96 -4.91
N THR A 115 12.59 -13.80 -5.13
CA THR A 115 13.59 -14.86 -4.89
C THR A 115 14.82 -14.24 -4.20
N PRO A 116 15.53 -14.99 -3.33
CA PRO A 116 16.77 -14.51 -2.72
C PRO A 116 17.76 -13.99 -3.75
N PHE A 117 18.48 -12.92 -3.42
CA PHE A 117 19.47 -12.34 -4.32
C PHE A 117 20.68 -11.79 -3.56
N LEU A 118 21.82 -11.73 -4.25
CA LEU A 118 23.07 -11.17 -3.74
C LEU A 118 23.14 -9.69 -4.09
N LEU A 119 23.17 -8.85 -3.07
CA LEU A 119 23.34 -7.41 -3.18
C LEU A 119 24.81 -7.06 -2.99
N ALA A 120 25.39 -6.28 -3.90
CA ALA A 120 26.75 -5.78 -3.76
C ALA A 120 26.81 -4.26 -3.71
N ASP A 121 27.67 -3.74 -2.84
CA ASP A 121 28.12 -2.35 -2.87
C ASP A 121 29.66 -2.33 -3.01
N PRO A 122 30.30 -1.15 -3.14
CA PRO A 122 31.76 -1.08 -3.26
C PRO A 122 32.55 -1.69 -2.09
N SER A 123 31.90 -2.02 -0.97
CA SER A 123 32.53 -2.58 0.23
C SER A 123 32.36 -4.10 0.39
N GLY A 124 31.47 -4.73 -0.38
CA GLY A 124 31.28 -6.17 -0.35
C GLY A 124 29.91 -6.64 -0.83
N GLU A 125 29.62 -7.91 -0.55
CA GLU A 125 28.39 -8.60 -0.98
C GLU A 125 27.61 -9.16 0.22
N VAL A 126 26.28 -9.12 0.15
CA VAL A 126 25.39 -9.68 1.18
C VAL A 126 24.16 -10.30 0.54
N TRP A 127 23.75 -11.46 1.05
CA TRP A 127 22.49 -12.08 0.63
C TRP A 127 21.29 -11.32 1.20
N VAL A 128 20.24 -11.20 0.41
CA VAL A 128 18.94 -10.64 0.81
C VAL A 128 17.90 -11.74 0.66
N ASP A 129 17.22 -12.08 1.76
CA ASP A 129 16.01 -12.90 1.73
C ASP A 129 14.77 -12.00 1.60
N PRO A 130 14.06 -12.00 0.45
CA PRO A 130 12.84 -11.23 0.28
C PRO A 130 11.62 -11.84 0.99
N ALA A 131 11.76 -12.96 1.71
CA ALA A 131 10.67 -13.59 2.45
C ALA A 131 9.98 -12.57 3.38
N GLY A 132 8.68 -12.38 3.15
CA GLY A 132 7.87 -11.45 3.93
C GLY A 132 8.13 -9.96 3.68
N ALA A 133 8.85 -9.60 2.60
CA ALA A 133 8.96 -8.23 2.11
C ALA A 133 7.58 -7.56 1.96
N ASP A 134 7.53 -6.23 2.16
CA ASP A 134 6.36 -5.45 1.78
C ASP A 134 6.33 -5.35 0.26
N LYS A 135 5.44 -6.15 -0.29
CA LYS A 135 5.31 -6.45 -1.70
C LYS A 135 4.50 -5.41 -2.49
N THR A 136 3.94 -4.40 -1.83
CA THR A 136 2.89 -3.56 -2.46
C THR A 136 3.13 -2.07 -2.38
N ARG A 137 3.72 -1.59 -1.28
CA ARG A 137 3.72 -0.16 -0.96
C ARG A 137 4.95 0.59 -1.48
N PHE A 138 6.09 -0.08 -1.59
CA PHE A 138 7.39 0.58 -1.72
C PHE A 138 8.09 0.40 -3.06
N LEU A 139 7.50 -0.35 -3.99
CA LEU A 139 8.09 -0.62 -5.31
C LEU A 139 8.13 0.60 -6.23
N GLY A 140 7.50 1.72 -5.84
CA GLY A 140 7.37 2.90 -6.69
C GLY A 140 6.28 2.74 -7.76
N PRO A 141 6.28 3.59 -8.80
CA PRO A 141 5.34 3.47 -9.92
C PRO A 141 5.68 2.25 -10.76
N GLY A 142 4.66 1.51 -11.20
CA GLY A 142 4.82 0.41 -12.15
C GLY A 142 4.89 0.95 -13.57
N SER A 143 5.53 0.21 -14.48
CA SER A 143 5.49 0.50 -15.90
C SER A 143 4.24 -0.09 -16.54
N GLU A 144 3.82 0.48 -17.67
CA GLU A 144 2.85 -0.15 -18.56
C GLU A 144 3.58 -1.19 -19.41
N PRO A 145 3.25 -2.49 -19.28
CA PRO A 145 3.98 -3.56 -19.95
C PRO A 145 3.54 -3.74 -21.42
N THR A 146 4.44 -4.24 -22.25
CA THR A 146 4.11 -4.70 -23.61
C THR A 146 3.31 -6.01 -23.59
N PRO A 147 2.63 -6.39 -24.69
CA PRO A 147 1.90 -7.66 -24.76
C PRO A 147 2.76 -8.90 -24.43
N GLU A 148 4.02 -8.90 -24.87
CA GLU A 148 4.99 -9.98 -24.59
C GLU A 148 5.29 -10.04 -23.09
N GLN A 149 5.56 -8.88 -22.47
CA GLN A 149 5.79 -8.78 -21.02
C GLN A 149 4.56 -9.22 -20.22
N ILE A 150 3.34 -8.92 -20.68
CA ILE A 150 2.11 -9.40 -20.04
C ILE A 150 2.04 -10.92 -20.09
N SER A 151 2.33 -11.53 -21.25
CA SER A 151 2.32 -12.99 -21.42
C SER A 151 3.33 -13.66 -20.49
N ASP A 152 4.58 -13.19 -20.50
CA ASP A 152 5.64 -13.75 -19.67
C ASP A 152 5.36 -13.54 -18.17
N ALA A 153 4.97 -12.33 -17.77
CA ALA A 153 4.61 -12.03 -16.38
C ALA A 153 3.44 -12.88 -15.90
N SER A 154 2.43 -13.11 -16.76
CA SER A 154 1.28 -13.95 -16.41
C SER A 154 1.68 -15.40 -16.14
N ARG A 155 2.59 -15.94 -16.96
CA ARG A 155 3.15 -17.28 -16.80
C ARG A 155 3.98 -17.38 -15.53
N ILE A 156 4.88 -16.43 -15.30
CA ILE A 156 5.75 -16.40 -14.12
C ILE A 156 4.92 -16.25 -12.85
N LEU A 157 3.88 -15.42 -12.84
CA LEU A 157 3.05 -15.12 -11.66
C LEU A 157 1.88 -16.08 -11.46
N ASP A 158 1.70 -17.07 -12.35
CA ASP A 158 0.52 -17.95 -12.38
C ASP A 158 -0.79 -17.15 -12.38
N LEU A 159 -0.88 -16.10 -13.19
CA LEU A 159 -2.09 -15.27 -13.35
C LEU A 159 -2.92 -15.80 -14.53
N PRO A 160 -4.11 -16.38 -14.30
CA PRO A 160 -4.94 -16.96 -15.36
C PRO A 160 -5.69 -15.87 -16.14
N LEU A 161 -4.96 -15.11 -16.97
CA LEU A 161 -5.52 -13.98 -17.72
C LEU A 161 -6.62 -14.40 -18.70
N GLU A 162 -6.71 -15.68 -19.06
CA GLU A 162 -7.80 -16.25 -19.86
C GLU A 162 -9.20 -15.95 -19.26
N GLY A 163 -9.30 -15.88 -17.93
CA GLY A 163 -10.55 -15.56 -17.23
C GLY A 163 -11.04 -14.12 -17.43
N LEU A 164 -10.25 -13.25 -18.06
CA LEU A 164 -10.65 -11.87 -18.39
C LEU A 164 -11.60 -11.80 -19.60
N GLY A 165 -11.60 -12.82 -20.45
CA GLY A 165 -12.40 -12.83 -21.68
C GLY A 165 -12.15 -11.60 -22.55
N ARG A 166 -13.22 -10.93 -22.98
CA ARG A 166 -13.17 -9.71 -23.83
C ARG A 166 -13.19 -8.39 -23.05
N LYS A 167 -13.03 -8.44 -21.72
CA LYS A 167 -13.07 -7.21 -20.91
C LYS A 167 -11.83 -6.34 -21.19
N ARG A 168 -11.98 -5.02 -21.13
CA ARG A 168 -10.84 -4.10 -21.24
C ARG A 168 -10.03 -4.17 -19.95
N ALA A 169 -8.73 -4.45 -20.07
CA ALA A 169 -7.83 -4.56 -18.92
C ALA A 169 -6.70 -3.52 -19.01
N ARG A 170 -6.21 -3.10 -17.85
CA ARG A 170 -5.00 -2.29 -17.67
C ARG A 170 -4.02 -3.07 -16.81
N TYR A 171 -2.75 -2.97 -17.17
CA TYR A 171 -1.68 -3.72 -16.52
C TYR A 171 -0.65 -2.75 -15.97
N GLN A 172 -0.16 -3.04 -14.77
CA GLN A 172 1.02 -2.40 -14.20
C GLN A 172 2.00 -3.48 -13.82
N LEU A 173 3.25 -3.33 -14.26
CA LEU A 173 4.32 -4.27 -14.03
C LEU A 173 5.44 -3.61 -13.21
N TRP A 174 5.97 -4.35 -12.25
CA TRP A 174 7.19 -3.99 -11.54
C TRP A 174 8.16 -5.15 -11.64
N GLU A 175 9.39 -4.85 -12.02
CA GLU A 175 10.47 -5.83 -12.11
C GLU A 175 11.70 -5.28 -11.41
N LEU A 176 12.44 -6.15 -10.72
CA LEU A 176 13.81 -5.92 -10.32
C LEU A 176 14.63 -7.09 -10.83
N ARG A 177 15.65 -6.81 -11.61
CA ARG A 177 16.49 -7.79 -12.31
C ARG A 177 17.93 -7.73 -11.83
N GLN A 178 18.67 -8.79 -12.11
CA GLN A 178 20.12 -8.77 -11.99
C GLN A 178 20.70 -7.60 -12.81
N GLY A 179 21.58 -6.83 -12.18
CA GLY A 179 22.15 -5.60 -12.71
C GLY A 179 21.46 -4.33 -12.20
N ASP A 180 20.26 -4.42 -11.63
CA ASP A 180 19.57 -3.24 -11.10
C ASP A 180 20.20 -2.75 -9.80
N THR A 181 20.28 -1.42 -9.65
CA THR A 181 20.59 -0.80 -8.36
C THR A 181 19.33 -0.69 -7.53
N VAL A 182 19.35 -1.26 -6.33
CA VAL A 182 18.21 -1.30 -5.40
C VAL A 182 18.60 -0.77 -4.03
N THR A 183 17.58 -0.30 -3.31
CA THR A 183 17.66 0.07 -1.90
C THR A 183 16.91 -0.97 -1.08
N VAL A 184 17.56 -1.53 -0.06
CA VAL A 184 17.02 -2.58 0.81
C VAL A 184 16.99 -2.09 2.26
N TYR A 185 15.84 -2.21 2.90
CA TYR A 185 15.66 -2.00 4.34
C TYR A 185 15.32 -3.31 5.01
N GLY A 186 16.14 -3.78 5.95
CA GLY A 186 15.92 -5.05 6.62
C GLY A 186 16.75 -5.22 7.89
N ALA A 187 16.54 -6.32 8.59
CA ALA A 187 17.37 -6.71 9.73
C ALA A 187 18.56 -7.54 9.24
N VAL A 188 19.68 -7.43 9.94
CA VAL A 188 20.89 -8.20 9.65
C VAL A 188 20.89 -9.43 10.55
N ARG A 189 20.96 -10.62 9.97
CA ARG A 189 21.04 -11.88 10.71
C ARG A 189 22.29 -12.65 10.35
N GLY A 190 22.96 -13.16 11.38
CA GLY A 190 24.05 -14.11 11.20
C GLY A 190 23.51 -15.47 10.79
N THR A 191 24.08 -16.05 9.74
CA THR A 191 23.85 -17.42 9.31
C THR A 191 25.17 -18.20 9.45
N GLY A 192 25.12 -19.53 9.40
CA GLY A 192 26.35 -20.35 9.41
C GLY A 192 27.31 -20.07 8.25
N ALA A 193 26.84 -19.39 7.19
CA ALA A 193 27.60 -19.03 6.00
C ALA A 193 27.97 -17.54 5.92
N GLY A 194 27.63 -16.71 6.93
CA GLY A 194 27.94 -15.29 6.94
C GLY A 194 26.81 -14.43 7.49
N VAL A 195 26.53 -13.33 6.82
CA VAL A 195 25.45 -12.39 7.18
C VAL A 195 24.43 -12.31 6.04
N GLN A 196 23.16 -12.17 6.40
CA GLN A 196 22.05 -12.03 5.48
C GLN A 196 21.12 -10.90 5.94
N VAL A 197 20.49 -10.22 4.98
CA VAL A 197 19.44 -9.24 5.26
C VAL A 197 18.08 -9.90 5.07
N GLU A 198 17.24 -9.82 6.09
CA GLU A 198 15.91 -10.44 6.11
C GLU A 198 14.86 -9.50 6.73
N LYS A 199 13.64 -10.01 6.86
CA LYS A 199 12.55 -9.26 7.49
C LYS A 199 12.81 -8.97 8.97
N PRO A 200 12.77 -7.70 9.41
CA PRO A 200 12.88 -7.38 10.82
C PRO A 200 11.67 -7.89 11.60
N PRO A 201 11.82 -8.27 12.89
CA PRO A 201 10.69 -8.66 13.74
C PRO A 201 9.64 -7.55 13.87
N GLN A 202 10.08 -6.30 13.84
CA GLN A 202 9.25 -5.11 13.89
C GLN A 202 9.49 -4.24 12.65
N GLY A 203 8.51 -4.21 11.75
CA GLY A 203 8.54 -3.36 10.56
C GLY A 203 8.52 -4.15 9.24
N PRO A 204 8.45 -3.44 8.10
CA PRO A 204 8.53 -4.08 6.80
C PRO A 204 9.98 -4.32 6.38
N LEU A 205 10.21 -5.43 5.67
CA LEU A 205 11.34 -5.52 4.75
C LEU A 205 10.97 -4.76 3.47
N VAL A 206 11.80 -3.82 3.06
CA VAL A 206 11.55 -3.02 1.86
C VAL A 206 12.65 -3.29 0.85
N ILE A 207 12.27 -3.63 -0.37
CA ILE A 207 13.17 -3.79 -1.51
C ILE A 207 12.59 -2.93 -2.64
N THR A 208 13.37 -1.98 -3.14
CA THR A 208 12.87 -1.01 -4.13
C THR A 208 13.99 -0.52 -5.04
N GLY A 209 13.66 -0.21 -6.30
CA GLY A 209 14.57 0.50 -7.22
C GLY A 209 14.70 1.99 -6.89
N LEU A 210 13.84 2.53 -6.01
CA LEU A 210 13.92 3.93 -5.58
C LEU A 210 15.15 4.15 -4.69
N ASP A 211 15.72 5.35 -4.75
CA ASP A 211 16.65 5.81 -3.71
C ASP A 211 15.93 6.17 -2.41
N ARG A 212 16.72 6.30 -1.33
CA ARG A 212 16.20 6.65 0.00
C ARG A 212 15.39 7.94 0.01
N ALA A 213 15.86 8.99 -0.66
CA ALA A 213 15.18 10.28 -0.69
C ALA A 213 13.87 10.23 -1.50
N ALA A 214 13.82 9.47 -2.59
CA ALA A 214 12.63 9.23 -3.39
C ALA A 214 11.61 8.40 -2.61
N LEU A 215 12.07 7.38 -1.87
CA LEU A 215 11.23 6.57 -1.00
C LEU A 215 10.61 7.42 0.12
N GLU A 216 11.43 8.18 0.84
CA GLU A 216 10.99 9.07 1.93
C GLU A 216 9.98 10.11 1.42
N ARG A 217 10.23 10.74 0.26
CA ARG A 217 9.27 11.66 -0.40
C ARG A 217 7.95 10.97 -0.72
N SER A 218 7.99 9.74 -1.25
CA SER A 218 6.79 8.98 -1.59
C SER A 218 5.95 8.63 -0.36
N GLN A 219 6.60 8.30 0.77
CA GLN A 219 5.92 8.00 2.04
C GLN A 219 5.33 9.27 2.65
N ALA A 220 6.11 10.36 2.73
CA ALA A 220 5.63 11.62 3.29
C ALA A 220 4.38 12.14 2.57
N LYS A 221 4.31 12.00 1.23
CA LYS A 221 3.12 12.37 0.44
C LYS A 221 1.90 11.54 0.82
N ARG A 222 2.06 10.22 1.04
CA ARG A 222 0.97 9.31 1.43
C ARG A 222 0.48 9.56 2.85
N THR A 223 1.41 9.77 3.80
CA THR A 223 1.08 10.10 5.19
C THR A 223 0.28 11.40 5.26
N LYS A 224 0.72 12.45 4.55
CA LYS A 224 0.00 13.73 4.48
C LYS A 224 -1.41 13.59 3.90
N LEU A 225 -1.56 12.83 2.81
CA LEU A 225 -2.85 12.67 2.14
C LEU A 225 -3.85 11.89 3.03
N SER A 226 -3.41 10.80 3.65
CA SER A 226 -4.26 10.01 4.55
C SER A 226 -4.66 10.76 5.81
N MET A 227 -3.72 11.44 6.48
CA MET A 227 -4.04 12.24 7.67
C MET A 227 -4.86 13.49 7.34
N GLY A 228 -4.62 14.13 6.20
CA GLY A 228 -5.42 15.28 5.75
C GLY A 228 -6.88 14.91 5.46
N LEU A 229 -7.11 13.79 4.77
CA LEU A 229 -8.46 13.27 4.53
C LEU A 229 -9.17 12.86 5.82
N ALA A 230 -8.45 12.21 6.75
CA ALA A 230 -8.97 11.87 8.06
C ALA A 230 -9.48 13.12 8.78
N ILE A 231 -8.64 14.15 8.97
CA ILE A 231 -9.03 15.40 9.64
C ILE A 231 -10.26 16.04 8.98
N GLY A 232 -10.31 16.09 7.65
CA GLY A 232 -11.46 16.65 6.93
C GLY A 232 -12.75 15.88 7.18
N LEU A 233 -12.71 14.54 7.13
CA LEU A 233 -13.86 13.68 7.39
C LEU A 233 -14.28 13.69 8.85
N GLY A 234 -13.33 13.72 9.80
CA GLY A 234 -13.60 13.85 11.22
C GLY A 234 -14.38 15.12 11.55
N VAL A 235 -13.95 16.27 11.02
CA VAL A 235 -14.66 17.56 11.19
C VAL A 235 -16.08 17.48 10.61
N LEU A 236 -16.22 16.93 9.40
CA LEU A 236 -17.53 16.78 8.75
C LEU A 236 -18.47 15.86 9.56
N GLY A 237 -17.97 14.73 10.05
CA GLY A 237 -18.74 13.78 10.85
C GLY A 237 -19.25 14.38 12.15
N VAL A 238 -18.40 15.15 12.85
CA VAL A 238 -18.79 15.87 14.07
C VAL A 238 -19.86 16.92 13.77
N LEU A 239 -19.72 17.69 12.69
CA LEU A 239 -20.72 18.69 12.30
C LEU A 239 -22.08 18.05 12.01
N LEU A 240 -22.12 16.93 11.29
CA LEU A 240 -23.36 16.21 10.99
C LEU A 240 -24.05 15.71 12.27
N LEU A 241 -23.28 15.19 13.23
CA LEU A 241 -23.80 14.76 14.54
C LEU A 241 -24.32 15.93 15.36
N CYS A 242 -23.62 17.07 15.37
CA CYS A 242 -24.07 18.29 16.04
C CYS A 242 -25.36 18.83 15.43
N CYS A 243 -25.49 18.82 14.10
CA CYS A 243 -26.72 19.21 13.42
C CYS A 243 -27.88 18.26 13.76
N ALA A 244 -27.66 16.94 13.75
CA ALA A 244 -28.67 15.95 14.13
C ALA A 244 -29.11 16.13 15.60
N GLY A 245 -28.16 16.29 16.51
CA GLY A 245 -28.44 16.55 17.93
C GLY A 245 -29.20 17.85 18.16
N GLY A 246 -28.81 18.93 17.48
CA GLY A 246 -29.50 20.22 17.53
C GLY A 246 -30.94 20.13 17.03
N SER A 247 -31.19 19.41 15.94
CA SER A 247 -32.56 19.18 15.43
C SER A 247 -33.43 18.40 16.41
N VAL A 248 -32.88 17.42 17.13
CA VAL A 248 -33.59 16.67 18.17
C VAL A 248 -33.91 17.56 19.38
N VAL A 249 -32.95 18.36 19.85
CA VAL A 249 -33.15 19.27 21.00
C VAL A 249 -34.18 20.35 20.69
N VAL A 250 -34.11 21.00 19.52
CA VAL A 250 -35.11 21.99 19.09
C VAL A 250 -36.48 21.35 18.95
N GLY A 251 -36.56 20.10 18.49
CA GLY A 251 -37.82 19.38 18.42
C GLY A 251 -38.42 19.09 19.79
N LEU A 252 -37.61 18.60 20.74
CA LEU A 252 -38.05 18.33 22.12
C LEU A 252 -38.47 19.60 22.87
N LEU A 253 -37.73 20.71 22.73
CA LEU A 253 -38.07 21.99 23.37
C LEU A 253 -39.40 22.58 22.86
N ARG A 254 -39.71 22.40 21.58
CA ARG A 254 -41.00 22.78 21.01
C ARG A 254 -42.14 21.87 21.48
N MET A 255 -41.86 20.62 21.87
CA MET A 255 -42.86 19.71 22.44
C MET A 255 -43.16 19.96 23.91
N SER A 256 -42.19 20.46 24.70
CA SER A 256 -42.41 20.74 26.12
C SER A 256 -42.93 22.14 26.41
N GLY A 257 -42.87 23.05 25.45
CA GLY A 257 -43.31 24.45 25.58
C GLY A 257 -44.68 24.74 24.96
N GLY A 258 -45.46 23.70 24.63
CA GLY A 258 -46.82 23.79 24.09
C GLY A 258 -47.86 23.28 25.06
#